data_AF-A0A813RF86-F1
#
_entry.id   AF-A0A813RF86-F1
#
_cell.length_a   1.000
_cell.length_b   1.000
_cell.length_c   1.000
_cell.angle_alpha   90.00
_cell.angle_beta   90.00
_cell.angle_gamma   90.00
#
_symmetry.space_group_name_H-M   'P 1'
#
loop_
_entity.id
_entity.type
_entity.pdbx_description
1 polymer ?
#
loop_
_entity_poly.entity_id
_entity_poly.type
_entity_poly.pdbx_seq_one_letter_code
_entity_poly.pdbx_strand_id
1 'polypeptide(L)'
;MESIEIYQCEIESIDEDTFSQTLSMTDLNFTIYNLRTFIQRNKHDWLNNLNLFSLIELENCVYLQKLNLKKFYFNKIYLIFNDLNKEYDFPDEDFCRFKYYPQNRFIFPLIHTKIGIECTCTLTWLLLNHKLNNYFELNKNKHFDLNTTSVYKCFENFQEKISECNFTHRLLECGVITKESNYYFNCSFEQKLNDSNCVRKLIEITLMLIVLILGFPLIATSFYALIRTELKENMFKYLRIQIGFEALSILTLIFNVSIKFSSDIFINSFDYDCEYDFRSDNRIFQIFKYKVINFITYFSISCGLLANLLMVLDRFLMITNNKKLKSFSKIKKINTLVLPMIIIFGFILNFHQIEFSESFQNKIKDYFTLRLRLYFFEDSFYVLVGLVSLCINIKLLIFLYKANSKKSNMISNRRNRNESNEKLVKTAILVVLNCSLIITTRIPDFILSYRRINMFVLLDDSVLSIDDNLGESMDSMFRIFLILINFSFILNFFINFYFNNKFKIIFCSLFRNGSKESSEDQIQNSRQ
;
A
#
# COMPACT_ATOMS: atom_id res chain seq x y z
N MET A 1 -14.00 38.25 4.43
CA MET A 1 -13.97 37.81 5.84
C MET A 1 -14.50 38.96 6.62
N GLU A 2 -15.75 38.84 7.07
CA GLU A 2 -16.43 39.87 7.84
C GLU A 2 -16.31 39.51 9.32
N SER A 3 -15.79 40.44 10.11
CA SER A 3 -15.83 40.40 11.57
C SER A 3 -16.94 41.33 12.02
N ILE A 4 -17.84 40.84 12.88
CA ILE A 4 -18.87 41.65 13.52
C ILE A 4 -18.46 41.85 14.97
N GLU A 5 -18.33 43.12 15.37
CA GLU A 5 -17.94 43.48 16.72
C GLU A 5 -19.06 44.26 17.41
N ILE A 6 -19.48 43.76 18.57
CA ILE A 6 -20.54 44.36 19.39
C ILE A 6 -19.89 44.84 20.69
N TYR A 7 -19.77 46.15 20.85
CA TYR A 7 -19.07 46.79 21.95
C TYR A 7 -20.00 47.54 22.90
N GLN A 8 -19.74 47.38 24.20
CA GLN A 8 -20.17 48.25 25.30
C GLN A 8 -21.67 48.59 25.32
N CYS A 9 -22.51 47.60 24.98
CA CYS A 9 -23.96 47.72 25.04
C CYS A 9 -24.56 46.68 25.98
N GLU A 10 -25.76 46.97 26.46
CA GLU A 10 -26.65 45.98 27.07
C GLU A 10 -27.47 45.33 25.96
N ILE A 11 -27.27 44.03 25.72
CA ILE A 11 -28.07 43.29 24.73
C ILE A 11 -29.19 42.59 25.49
N GLU A 12 -30.44 42.90 25.12
CA GLU A 12 -31.61 42.22 25.67
C GLU A 12 -31.90 40.90 24.95
N SER A 13 -31.85 40.87 23.62
CA SER A 13 -32.07 39.69 22.78
C SER A 13 -31.42 39.81 21.40
N ILE A 14 -31.24 38.66 20.72
CA ILE A 14 -30.86 38.57 19.31
C ILE A 14 -31.94 37.72 18.63
N ASP A 15 -32.50 38.23 17.53
CA ASP A 15 -33.53 37.51 16.77
C ASP A 15 -32.92 36.25 16.12
N GLU A 16 -33.71 35.18 16.06
CA GLU A 16 -33.25 33.85 15.62
C GLU A 16 -32.59 33.91 14.23
N ASP A 17 -33.15 34.70 13.31
CA ASP A 17 -32.75 34.82 11.90
C ASP A 17 -31.67 35.88 11.62
N THR A 18 -31.16 36.57 12.64
CA THR A 18 -30.17 37.67 12.53
C THR A 18 -28.97 37.31 11.63
N PHE A 19 -28.48 36.06 11.72
CA PHE A 19 -27.30 35.59 10.99
C PHE A 19 -27.62 34.64 9.82
N SER A 20 -28.88 34.52 9.43
CA SER A 20 -29.30 33.56 8.38
C SER A 20 -28.68 33.84 6.99
N GLN A 21 -28.22 35.08 6.75
CA GLN A 21 -27.67 35.51 5.45
C GLN A 21 -26.15 35.77 5.47
N THR A 22 -25.48 35.63 6.62
CA THR A 22 -24.06 35.95 6.75
C THR A 22 -23.17 34.78 6.33
N LEU A 23 -22.93 34.61 5.04
CA LEU A 23 -22.16 33.49 4.48
C LEU A 23 -20.63 33.65 4.60
N SER A 24 -20.15 34.87 4.81
CA SER A 24 -18.73 35.27 4.77
C SER A 24 -18.13 35.59 6.15
N MET A 25 -18.91 35.41 7.22
CA MET A 25 -18.51 35.78 8.57
C MET A 25 -17.43 34.84 9.09
N THR A 26 -16.39 35.41 9.70
CA THR A 26 -15.29 34.65 10.34
C THR A 26 -15.22 34.86 11.83
N ASP A 27 -15.65 36.03 12.31
CA ASP A 27 -15.52 36.42 13.71
C ASP A 27 -16.78 37.14 14.18
N LEU A 28 -17.26 36.79 15.38
CA LEU A 28 -18.34 37.47 16.08
C LEU A 28 -17.87 37.78 17.50
N ASN A 29 -17.65 39.05 17.78
CA ASN A 29 -17.01 39.52 19.01
C ASN A 29 -18.01 40.25 19.92
N PHE A 30 -18.28 39.67 21.09
CA PHE A 30 -19.14 40.22 22.13
C PHE A 30 -18.31 40.83 23.26
N THR A 31 -18.41 42.14 23.42
CA THR A 31 -17.87 42.88 24.57
C THR A 31 -19.01 43.62 25.25
N ILE A 32 -19.78 42.92 26.09
CA ILE A 32 -21.05 43.42 26.68
C ILE A 32 -20.99 43.48 28.21
N TYR A 33 -21.75 44.40 28.82
CA TYR A 33 -21.75 44.64 30.28
C TYR A 33 -22.71 43.74 31.06
N ASN A 34 -23.61 43.06 30.35
CA ASN A 34 -24.68 42.25 30.93
C ASN A 34 -24.62 40.80 30.43
N LEU A 35 -23.42 40.22 30.24
CA LEU A 35 -23.22 38.91 29.63
C LEU A 35 -24.00 37.82 30.37
N ARG A 36 -23.99 37.84 31.71
CA ARG A 36 -24.75 36.87 32.51
C ARG A 36 -26.24 36.97 32.21
N THR A 37 -26.77 38.18 32.25
CA THR A 37 -28.20 38.43 32.01
C THR A 37 -28.59 38.05 30.58
N PHE A 38 -27.75 38.39 29.60
CA PHE A 38 -27.92 38.05 28.20
C PHE A 38 -27.96 36.54 27.97
N ILE A 39 -27.02 35.77 28.55
CA ILE A 39 -27.00 34.31 28.39
C ILE A 39 -28.17 33.64 29.10
N GLN A 40 -28.59 34.14 30.27
CA GLN A 40 -29.65 33.50 31.06
C GLN A 40 -31.06 33.77 30.52
N ARG A 41 -31.33 34.98 30.00
CA ARG A 41 -32.68 35.37 29.57
C ARG A 41 -33.01 34.96 28.14
N ASN A 42 -32.01 34.82 27.28
CA ASN A 42 -32.24 34.55 25.86
C ASN A 42 -32.27 33.07 25.51
N LYS A 43 -33.07 32.77 24.48
CA LYS A 43 -32.92 31.56 23.70
C LYS A 43 -31.74 31.75 22.76
N HIS A 44 -30.82 30.80 22.76
CA HIS A 44 -29.60 30.83 21.95
C HIS A 44 -29.80 30.17 20.59
N ASP A 45 -31.04 30.11 20.11
CA ASP A 45 -31.40 29.45 18.86
C ASP A 45 -30.76 30.16 17.65
N TRP A 46 -30.45 31.46 17.76
CA TRP A 46 -29.70 32.22 16.74
C TRP A 46 -28.29 31.66 16.46
N LEU A 47 -27.69 30.94 17.41
CA LEU A 47 -26.42 30.22 17.21
C LEU A 47 -26.58 29.12 16.13
N ASN A 48 -27.82 28.65 15.93
CA ASN A 48 -28.19 27.73 14.86
C ASN A 48 -28.23 28.39 13.47
N ASN A 49 -27.95 29.67 13.33
CA ASN A 49 -27.88 30.30 12.02
C ASN A 49 -26.47 30.79 11.66
N LEU A 50 -25.54 30.76 12.62
CA LEU A 50 -24.17 31.24 12.40
C LEU A 50 -23.41 30.47 11.32
N ASN A 51 -23.74 29.21 10.98
CA ASN A 51 -22.98 28.48 9.95
C ASN A 51 -23.76 27.36 9.25
N LEU A 52 -24.74 27.74 8.42
CA LEU A 52 -25.62 26.83 7.66
C LEU A 52 -24.89 25.78 6.81
N PHE A 53 -23.67 26.05 6.35
CA PHE A 53 -22.91 25.17 5.44
C PHE A 53 -21.98 24.18 6.14
N SER A 54 -21.93 24.16 7.48
CA SER A 54 -20.95 23.38 8.25
C SER A 54 -21.49 22.14 8.97
N LEU A 55 -22.71 21.70 8.64
CA LEU A 55 -23.29 20.47 9.16
C LEU A 55 -22.42 19.27 8.77
N ILE A 56 -21.57 18.87 9.70
CA ILE A 56 -20.82 17.61 9.65
C ILE A 56 -21.40 16.73 10.74
N GLU A 57 -21.95 15.58 10.34
CA GLU A 57 -22.25 14.51 11.28
C GLU A 57 -20.91 13.94 11.77
N LEU A 58 -20.49 14.34 12.98
CA LEU A 58 -19.22 13.94 13.61
C LEU A 58 -19.21 12.48 14.11
N GLU A 59 -20.10 11.62 13.62
CA GLU A 59 -20.24 10.25 14.14
C GLU A 59 -19.02 9.36 13.84
N ASN A 60 -18.10 9.77 12.96
CA ASN A 60 -16.93 8.98 12.62
C ASN A 60 -15.64 9.82 12.49
N CYS A 61 -14.69 9.65 13.42
CA CYS A 61 -13.37 10.27 13.36
C CYS A 61 -12.63 9.98 12.04
N VAL A 62 -12.87 8.82 11.44
CA VAL A 62 -12.31 8.42 10.13
C VAL A 62 -12.80 9.34 9.00
N TYR A 63 -14.04 9.84 9.10
CA TYR A 63 -14.60 10.76 8.11
C TYR A 63 -13.95 12.14 8.20
N LEU A 64 -13.67 12.61 9.43
CA LEU A 64 -12.97 13.87 9.69
C LEU A 64 -11.53 13.86 9.18
N GLN A 65 -10.83 12.74 9.35
CA GLN A 65 -9.50 12.51 8.78
C GLN A 65 -9.50 12.58 7.24
N LYS A 66 -10.48 11.93 6.58
CA LYS A 66 -10.61 11.98 5.12
C LYS A 66 -10.96 13.37 4.58
N LEU A 67 -11.68 14.19 5.36
CA LEU A 67 -12.00 15.57 4.99
C LEU A 67 -10.78 16.49 4.98
N ASN A 68 -9.72 16.20 5.75
CA ASN A 68 -8.49 17.00 5.80
C ASN A 68 -7.71 17.05 4.46
N LEU A 69 -7.95 16.10 3.53
CA LEU A 69 -7.22 16.04 2.25
C LEU A 69 -7.89 16.81 1.10
N LYS A 70 -9.17 17.16 1.21
CA LYS A 70 -9.81 18.07 0.25
C LYS A 70 -9.83 19.45 0.89
N LYS A 71 -9.20 20.43 0.24
CA LYS A 71 -9.21 21.86 0.60
C LYS A 71 -10.63 22.43 0.64
N PHE A 72 -11.46 21.97 1.57
CA PHE A 72 -12.69 22.64 1.91
C PHE A 72 -12.30 23.77 2.84
N TYR A 73 -12.38 24.98 2.31
CA TYR A 73 -12.40 26.20 3.09
C TYR A 73 -13.74 26.23 3.84
N PHE A 74 -13.87 25.43 4.90
CA PHE A 74 -14.95 25.64 5.85
C PHE A 74 -14.70 27.00 6.50
N ASN A 75 -15.65 27.92 6.34
CA ASN A 75 -15.62 29.17 7.10
C ASN A 75 -15.80 28.79 8.57
N LYS A 76 -14.71 28.82 9.33
CA LYS A 76 -14.73 28.74 10.79
C LYS A 76 -15.27 30.07 11.32
N ILE A 77 -16.03 30.01 12.40
CA ILE A 77 -16.50 31.21 13.09
C ILE A 77 -15.95 31.22 14.50
N TYR A 78 -15.18 32.25 14.82
CA TYR A 78 -14.73 32.50 16.18
C TYR A 78 -15.78 33.33 16.92
N LEU A 79 -16.30 32.80 18.02
CA LEU A 79 -17.24 33.49 18.89
C LEU A 79 -16.50 34.00 20.12
N ILE A 80 -16.21 35.30 20.17
CA ILE A 80 -15.35 35.89 21.19
C ILE A 80 -16.24 36.46 22.31
N PHE A 81 -16.10 35.95 23.54
CA PHE A 81 -16.76 36.46 24.73
C PHE A 81 -15.74 37.25 25.57
N ASN A 82 -15.84 38.58 25.55
CA ASN A 82 -15.01 39.46 26.36
C ASN A 82 -15.76 39.91 27.62
N ASP A 83 -15.66 39.12 28.68
CA ASP A 83 -16.20 39.44 30.00
C ASP A 83 -15.09 39.95 30.92
N LEU A 84 -14.81 41.25 30.79
CA LEU A 84 -13.69 41.89 31.48
C LEU A 84 -13.79 41.83 33.01
N ASN A 85 -14.99 41.62 33.55
CA ASN A 85 -15.27 41.67 35.00
C ASN A 85 -15.68 40.31 35.59
N LYS A 86 -15.73 39.23 34.79
CA LYS A 86 -16.19 37.90 35.22
C LYS A 86 -17.61 37.98 35.81
N GLU A 87 -18.53 38.57 35.04
CA GLU A 87 -19.96 38.56 35.35
C GLU A 87 -20.56 37.15 35.19
N TYR A 88 -20.01 36.32 34.30
CA TYR A 88 -20.55 35.01 33.94
C TYR A 88 -19.53 33.87 34.04
N ASP A 89 -19.83 32.89 34.90
CA ASP A 89 -18.94 31.76 35.23
C ASP A 89 -19.26 30.45 34.51
N PHE A 90 -20.11 30.50 33.47
CA PHE A 90 -20.50 29.33 32.68
C PHE A 90 -20.92 28.15 33.57
N PRO A 91 -21.97 28.29 34.41
CA PRO A 91 -22.33 27.26 35.38
C PRO A 91 -22.93 26.02 34.67
N ASP A 92 -22.96 24.88 35.36
CA ASP A 92 -23.35 23.58 34.77
C ASP A 92 -24.81 23.53 34.32
N GLU A 93 -25.68 24.33 34.95
CA GLU A 93 -27.11 24.45 34.62
C GLU A 93 -27.31 25.01 33.21
N ASP A 94 -26.33 25.76 32.70
CA ASP A 94 -26.38 26.37 31.38
C ASP A 94 -25.86 25.43 30.28
N PHE A 95 -25.45 24.19 30.59
CA PHE A 95 -24.94 23.22 29.61
C PHE A 95 -25.88 23.06 28.40
N CYS A 96 -27.18 22.89 28.64
CA CYS A 96 -28.17 22.70 27.55
C CYS A 96 -28.31 23.92 26.63
N ARG A 97 -27.90 25.11 27.07
CA ARG A 97 -27.89 26.31 26.21
C ARG A 97 -26.80 26.23 25.14
N PHE A 98 -25.74 25.47 25.40
CA PHE A 98 -24.59 25.28 24.51
C PHE A 98 -24.56 23.90 23.86
N LYS A 99 -25.65 23.13 23.92
CA LYS A 99 -25.71 21.74 23.47
C LYS A 99 -25.33 21.50 22.00
N TYR A 100 -25.43 22.54 21.15
CA TYR A 100 -25.08 22.46 19.73
C TYR A 100 -23.62 22.84 19.41
N TYR A 101 -22.84 23.24 20.42
CA TYR A 101 -21.40 23.50 20.28
C TYR A 101 -20.60 22.21 20.41
N PRO A 102 -19.60 21.94 19.56
CA PRO A 102 -19.48 22.33 18.15
C PRO A 102 -20.23 21.32 17.26
N GLN A 103 -21.05 20.42 17.83
CA GLN A 103 -21.23 19.07 17.29
C GLN A 103 -21.69 19.00 15.83
N ASN A 104 -22.34 20.06 15.34
CA ASN A 104 -22.80 20.17 13.96
C ASN A 104 -22.26 21.43 13.24
N ARG A 105 -21.39 22.23 13.87
CA ARG A 105 -21.04 23.58 13.40
C ARG A 105 -19.61 23.95 13.79
N PHE A 106 -18.84 24.48 12.84
CA PHE A 106 -17.48 25.00 13.07
C PHE A 106 -17.49 26.35 13.79
N ILE A 107 -18.06 26.41 15.00
CA ILE A 107 -18.09 27.59 15.86
C ILE A 107 -17.14 27.35 17.05
N PHE A 108 -16.14 28.20 17.18
CA PHE A 108 -15.08 28.08 18.19
C PHE A 108 -15.20 29.23 19.20
N PRO A 109 -15.60 28.97 20.45
CA PRO A 109 -15.70 30.02 21.46
C PRO A 109 -14.30 30.43 21.96
N LEU A 110 -14.00 31.74 21.96
CA LEU A 110 -12.84 32.34 22.61
C LEU A 110 -13.31 33.09 23.86
N ILE A 111 -12.89 32.68 25.05
CA ILE A 111 -13.35 33.27 26.32
C ILE A 111 -12.22 34.11 26.92
N HIS A 112 -12.47 35.41 27.10
CA HIS A 112 -11.54 36.37 27.66
C HIS A 112 -12.12 37.07 28.88
N THR A 113 -11.44 36.90 30.02
CA THR A 113 -11.77 37.56 31.28
C THR A 113 -10.49 37.99 32.01
N LYS A 114 -10.56 39.02 32.85
CA LYS A 114 -9.40 39.43 33.67
C LYS A 114 -9.15 38.51 34.87
N ILE A 115 -10.15 37.72 35.25
CA ILE A 115 -10.15 36.89 36.47
C ILE A 115 -10.33 35.43 36.06
N GLY A 116 -9.53 34.54 36.62
CA GLY A 116 -9.64 33.10 36.37
C GLY A 116 -11.03 32.55 36.69
N ILE A 117 -11.55 31.72 35.81
CA ILE A 117 -12.85 31.04 35.93
C ILE A 117 -12.62 29.62 36.47
N GLU A 118 -13.57 29.11 37.25
CA GLU A 118 -13.53 27.72 37.71
C GLU A 118 -13.94 26.76 36.60
N CYS A 119 -13.40 25.53 36.61
CA CYS A 119 -13.67 24.58 35.54
C CYS A 119 -14.99 23.82 35.74
N THR A 120 -16.04 24.32 35.12
CA THR A 120 -17.36 23.68 35.04
C THR A 120 -17.44 22.72 33.83
N CYS A 121 -18.44 21.85 33.79
CA CYS A 121 -18.74 21.01 32.64
C CYS A 121 -19.20 21.82 31.43
N THR A 122 -19.96 22.90 31.64
CA THR A 122 -20.32 23.83 30.56
C THR A 122 -19.08 24.49 29.95
N LEU A 123 -18.14 24.97 30.78
CA LEU A 123 -16.89 25.54 30.31
C LEU A 123 -16.01 24.49 29.60
N THR A 124 -15.90 23.30 30.17
CA THR A 124 -15.16 22.16 29.58
C THR A 124 -15.71 21.79 28.21
N TRP A 125 -17.04 21.78 28.06
CA TRP A 125 -17.73 21.53 26.80
C TRP A 125 -17.39 22.56 25.73
N LEU A 126 -17.42 23.85 26.09
CA LEU A 126 -17.05 24.95 25.19
C LEU A 126 -15.58 24.86 24.76
N LEU A 127 -14.68 24.46 25.68
CA LEU A 127 -13.24 24.34 25.44
C LEU A 127 -12.83 23.05 24.71
N LEU A 128 -13.69 22.02 24.65
CA LEU A 128 -13.39 20.74 23.98
C LEU A 128 -12.97 20.95 22.52
N ASN A 129 -13.47 22.03 21.92
CA ASN A 129 -13.26 22.43 20.53
C ASN A 129 -11.83 22.88 20.24
N HIS A 130 -11.05 23.23 21.27
CA HIS A 130 -9.64 23.55 21.12
C HIS A 130 -8.86 22.39 20.50
N LYS A 131 -9.13 21.14 20.93
CA LYS A 131 -8.48 19.95 20.38
C LYS A 131 -8.83 19.74 18.91
N LEU A 132 -10.10 19.96 18.54
CA LEU A 132 -10.56 19.88 17.15
C LEU A 132 -9.94 20.99 16.29
N ASN A 133 -9.86 22.23 16.78
CA ASN A 133 -9.23 23.33 16.04
C ASN A 133 -7.76 23.03 15.73
N ASN A 134 -7.01 22.56 16.73
CA ASN A 134 -5.60 22.17 16.56
C ASN A 134 -5.44 21.03 15.54
N TYR A 135 -6.40 20.11 15.48
CA TYR A 135 -6.41 19.03 14.48
C TYR A 135 -6.56 19.54 13.04
N PHE A 136 -7.37 20.59 12.81
CA PHE A 136 -7.53 21.20 11.49
C PHE A 136 -6.41 22.18 11.12
N GLU A 137 -5.65 22.69 12.09
CA GLU A 137 -4.58 23.68 11.87
C GLU A 137 -3.17 23.06 11.89
N LEU A 138 -2.96 21.98 11.14
CA LEU A 138 -1.64 21.39 10.92
C LEU A 138 -0.62 22.32 10.23
N ASN A 139 -1.03 23.52 9.79
CA ASN A 139 -0.16 24.46 9.10
C ASN A 139 -0.51 25.93 9.41
N LYS A 140 0.48 26.61 10.03
CA LYS A 140 0.74 28.08 10.09
C LYS A 140 0.31 28.84 11.36
N ASN A 141 1.31 29.18 12.19
CA ASN A 141 1.65 30.50 12.77
C ASN A 141 0.58 31.39 13.45
N LYS A 142 -0.68 30.98 13.53
CA LYS A 142 -1.75 31.67 14.27
C LYS A 142 -2.41 30.67 15.20
N HIS A 143 -1.64 30.21 16.18
CA HIS A 143 -2.26 29.63 17.37
C HIS A 143 -3.09 30.74 18.01
N PHE A 144 -4.41 30.72 17.83
CA PHE A 144 -5.29 31.32 18.82
C PHE A 144 -5.11 30.49 20.07
N ASP A 145 -4.25 30.98 20.96
CA ASP A 145 -4.00 30.32 22.23
C ASP A 145 -5.26 30.45 23.08
N LEU A 146 -6.09 29.41 23.04
CA LEU A 146 -7.26 29.28 23.91
C LEU A 146 -6.84 29.13 25.37
N ASN A 147 -5.55 28.94 25.66
CA ASN A 147 -4.97 29.02 27.00
C ASN A 147 -4.86 30.47 27.48
N THR A 148 -5.98 31.18 27.45
CA THR A 148 -6.05 32.51 28.07
C THR A 148 -5.86 32.34 29.57
N THR A 149 -5.35 33.40 30.22
CA THR A 149 -5.22 33.46 31.68
C THR A 149 -6.54 33.21 32.43
N SER A 150 -7.66 33.27 31.73
CA SER A 150 -9.02 33.05 32.23
C SER A 150 -9.33 31.56 32.43
N VAL A 151 -8.92 30.70 31.49
CA VAL A 151 -9.34 29.29 31.41
C VAL A 151 -8.19 28.29 31.56
N TYR A 152 -6.95 28.76 31.75
CA TYR A 152 -5.77 27.88 31.81
C TYR A 152 -5.90 26.72 32.80
N LYS A 153 -6.56 26.96 33.95
CA LYS A 153 -6.79 25.93 34.97
C LYS A 153 -7.65 24.77 34.48
N CYS A 154 -8.54 25.00 33.50
CA CYS A 154 -9.29 23.91 32.89
C CYS A 154 -8.40 22.96 32.10
N PHE A 155 -7.29 23.44 31.54
CA PHE A 155 -6.41 22.62 30.72
C PHE A 155 -5.51 21.68 31.54
N GLU A 156 -5.21 22.01 32.80
CA GLU A 156 -4.34 21.19 33.67
C GLU A 156 -4.92 19.78 33.90
N ASN A 157 -6.24 19.65 34.11
CA ASN A 157 -6.93 18.37 34.36
C ASN A 157 -8.04 18.07 33.33
N PHE A 158 -7.87 18.54 32.09
CA PHE A 158 -8.95 18.56 31.10
C PHE A 158 -9.55 17.17 30.79
N GLN A 159 -8.71 16.13 30.72
CA GLN A 159 -9.17 14.77 30.41
C GLN A 159 -9.99 14.15 31.54
N GLU A 160 -9.55 14.36 32.79
CA GLU A 160 -10.28 13.93 33.98
C GLU A 160 -11.64 14.64 34.01
N LYS A 161 -11.67 15.95 33.75
CA LYS A 161 -12.91 16.72 33.71
C LYS A 161 -13.87 16.26 32.60
N ILE A 162 -13.37 15.97 31.39
CA ILE A 162 -14.20 15.38 30.32
C ILE A 162 -14.85 14.07 30.80
N SER A 163 -14.08 13.23 31.50
CA SER A 163 -14.58 11.95 31.98
C SER A 163 -15.62 12.09 33.10
N GLU A 164 -15.41 13.03 34.02
CA GLU A 164 -16.36 13.37 35.08
C GLU A 164 -17.68 13.92 34.53
N CYS A 165 -17.62 14.75 33.49
CA CYS A 165 -18.79 15.47 32.99
C CYS A 165 -19.82 14.62 32.28
N ASN A 166 -19.44 13.43 31.79
CA ASN A 166 -20.30 12.50 31.04
C ASN A 166 -21.19 13.22 30.01
N PHE A 167 -20.57 13.84 29.01
CA PHE A 167 -21.27 14.67 28.03
C PHE A 167 -22.35 13.91 27.25
N THR A 168 -22.20 12.60 27.05
CA THR A 168 -23.26 11.76 26.47
C THR A 168 -24.56 11.91 27.27
N HIS A 169 -24.49 11.71 28.58
CA HIS A 169 -25.67 11.78 29.45
C HIS A 169 -26.27 13.17 29.44
N ARG A 170 -25.44 14.22 29.56
CA ARG A 170 -25.92 15.61 29.55
C ARG A 170 -26.59 15.98 28.22
N LEU A 171 -26.04 15.55 27.08
CA LEU A 171 -26.66 15.78 25.77
C LEU A 171 -27.99 15.05 25.61
N LEU A 172 -28.11 13.86 26.21
CA LEU A 172 -29.35 13.09 26.27
C LEU A 172 -30.41 13.83 27.11
N GLU A 173 -30.04 14.37 28.27
CA GLU A 173 -30.91 15.23 29.10
C GLU A 173 -31.36 16.48 28.34
N CYS A 174 -30.49 17.05 27.49
CA CYS A 174 -30.83 18.20 26.66
C CYS A 174 -31.64 17.86 25.39
N GLY A 175 -31.95 16.58 25.16
CA GLY A 175 -32.73 16.09 24.02
C GLY A 175 -32.04 16.20 22.66
N VAL A 176 -30.69 16.22 22.62
CA VAL A 176 -29.93 16.26 21.35
C VAL A 176 -29.81 14.89 20.72
N ILE A 177 -29.61 13.86 21.56
CA ILE A 177 -29.35 12.48 21.13
C ILE A 177 -30.47 11.56 21.59
N THR A 178 -30.82 10.58 20.76
CA THR A 178 -31.91 9.64 21.05
C THR A 178 -31.43 8.33 21.67
N LYS A 179 -30.11 8.09 21.66
CA LYS A 179 -29.46 6.92 22.25
C LYS A 179 -28.12 7.32 22.87
N GLU A 180 -27.73 6.64 23.94
CA GLU A 180 -26.38 6.76 24.48
C GLU A 180 -25.37 6.29 23.43
N SER A 181 -24.65 7.22 22.82
CA SER A 181 -23.43 6.97 22.07
C SER A 181 -22.23 7.36 22.94
N ASN A 182 -21.16 6.57 22.89
CA ASN A 182 -19.94 6.89 23.63
C ASN A 182 -19.28 8.12 22.97
N TYR A 183 -19.59 9.32 23.47
CA TYR A 183 -18.97 10.58 23.06
C TYR A 183 -17.58 10.70 23.70
N TYR A 184 -16.67 9.82 23.30
CA TYR A 184 -15.26 9.99 23.55
C TYR A 184 -14.55 10.07 22.21
N PHE A 185 -13.90 11.20 21.92
CA PHE A 185 -12.83 11.30 20.94
C PHE A 185 -11.58 10.56 21.45
N ASN A 186 -11.73 9.32 21.92
CA ASN A 186 -10.60 8.44 22.16
C ASN A 186 -10.33 7.75 20.83
N CYS A 187 -9.53 8.39 19.99
CA CYS A 187 -8.80 7.69 18.93
C CYS A 187 -7.76 6.76 19.60
N SER A 188 -8.21 5.74 20.32
CA SER A 188 -7.31 4.81 21.00
C SER A 188 -6.59 3.97 19.94
N PHE A 189 -5.31 3.77 20.16
CA PHE A 189 -4.44 2.97 19.29
C PHE A 189 -4.98 1.54 19.07
N GLU A 190 -5.66 0.98 20.06
CA GLU A 190 -6.29 -0.34 20.00
C GLU A 190 -7.45 -0.40 18.99
N GLN A 191 -8.20 0.68 18.82
CA GLN A 191 -9.28 0.75 17.84
C GLN A 191 -8.73 0.86 16.40
N LYS A 192 -7.53 1.44 16.23
CA LYS A 192 -6.80 1.52 14.94
C LYS A 192 -6.15 0.20 14.53
N LEU A 193 -5.64 -0.59 15.48
CA LEU A 193 -5.09 -1.94 15.24
C LEU A 193 -6.13 -2.95 14.78
N ASN A 194 -7.39 -2.77 15.19
CA ASN A 194 -8.51 -3.59 14.73
C ASN A 194 -9.05 -3.18 13.35
N ASP A 195 -8.49 -2.14 12.71
CA ASP A 195 -8.79 -1.89 11.30
C ASP A 195 -8.21 -3.02 10.44
N SER A 196 -9.11 -3.77 9.80
CA SER A 196 -8.80 -4.86 8.87
C SER A 196 -7.75 -4.49 7.81
N ASN A 197 -7.68 -3.22 7.41
CA ASN A 197 -6.70 -2.73 6.45
C ASN A 197 -5.28 -2.73 7.00
N CYS A 198 -5.09 -2.38 8.27
CA CYS A 198 -3.77 -2.31 8.91
C CYS A 198 -3.15 -3.72 9.03
N VAL A 199 -3.95 -4.68 9.49
CA VAL A 199 -3.56 -6.10 9.57
C VAL A 199 -3.19 -6.65 8.19
N ARG A 200 -4.00 -6.39 7.17
CA ARG A 200 -3.72 -6.81 5.78
C ARG A 200 -2.39 -6.26 5.28
N LYS A 201 -2.12 -4.97 5.51
CA LYS A 201 -0.88 -4.30 5.11
C LYS A 201 0.35 -4.87 5.80
N LEU A 202 0.27 -5.15 7.09
CA LEU A 202 1.34 -5.81 7.86
C LEU A 202 1.62 -7.22 7.33
N ILE A 203 0.57 -8.01 7.09
CA ILE A 203 0.69 -9.35 6.51
C ILE A 203 1.43 -9.29 5.16
N GLU A 204 1.10 -8.34 4.28
CA GLU A 204 1.82 -8.15 3.00
C GLU A 204 3.32 -7.90 3.20
N ILE A 205 3.70 -7.03 4.15
CA ILE A 205 5.11 -6.72 4.46
C ILE A 205 5.82 -7.98 4.96
N THR A 206 5.21 -8.67 5.93
CA THR A 206 5.76 -9.89 6.50
C THR A 206 5.96 -10.96 5.44
N LEU A 207 5.00 -11.14 4.53
CA LEU A 207 5.11 -12.08 3.43
C LEU A 207 6.24 -11.70 2.45
N MET A 208 6.40 -10.42 2.10
CA MET A 208 7.53 -9.97 1.27
C MET A 208 8.88 -10.23 1.95
N LEU A 209 8.98 -9.97 3.26
CA LEU A 209 10.18 -10.26 4.05
C LEU A 209 10.50 -11.75 4.12
N ILE A 210 9.50 -12.62 4.30
CA ILE A 210 9.67 -14.08 4.30
C ILE A 210 10.20 -14.54 2.93
N VAL A 211 9.59 -14.08 1.84
CA VAL A 211 10.04 -14.41 0.48
C VAL A 211 11.47 -13.92 0.24
N LEU A 212 11.83 -12.75 0.76
CA LEU A 212 13.19 -12.22 0.64
C LEU A 212 14.21 -13.05 1.44
N ILE A 213 13.96 -13.27 2.74
CA ILE A 213 14.88 -13.96 3.64
C ILE A 213 15.11 -15.40 3.21
N LEU A 214 14.06 -16.09 2.76
CA LEU A 214 14.16 -17.47 2.29
C LEU A 214 14.63 -17.55 0.83
N GLY A 215 14.07 -16.72 -0.04
CA GLY A 215 14.27 -16.83 -1.48
C GLY A 215 15.62 -16.31 -1.95
N PHE A 216 16.06 -15.15 -1.46
CA PHE A 216 17.31 -14.55 -1.96
C PHE A 216 18.54 -15.44 -1.73
N PRO A 217 18.78 -16.00 -0.52
CA PRO A 217 19.93 -16.89 -0.31
C PRO A 217 19.87 -18.15 -1.18
N LEU A 218 18.69 -18.75 -1.35
CA LEU A 218 18.51 -19.95 -2.18
C LEU A 218 18.81 -19.68 -3.65
N ILE A 219 18.28 -18.60 -4.21
CA ILE A 219 18.52 -18.25 -5.62
C ILE A 219 19.96 -17.78 -5.83
N ALA A 220 20.52 -16.97 -4.93
CA ALA A 220 21.90 -16.50 -5.02
C ALA A 220 22.90 -17.66 -4.96
N THR A 221 22.73 -18.60 -4.02
CA THR A 221 23.59 -19.79 -3.93
C THR A 221 23.46 -20.68 -5.17
N SER A 222 22.24 -20.83 -5.71
CA SER A 222 22.00 -21.56 -6.97
C SER A 222 22.71 -20.93 -8.16
N PHE A 223 22.60 -19.61 -8.29
CA PHE A 223 23.25 -18.84 -9.33
C PHE A 223 24.78 -18.98 -9.23
N TYR A 224 25.32 -18.82 -8.02
CA TYR A 224 26.74 -19.01 -7.75
C TYR A 224 27.21 -20.43 -8.10
N ALA A 225 26.44 -21.46 -7.72
CA ALA A 225 26.73 -22.86 -8.04
C ALA A 225 26.82 -23.08 -9.56
N LEU A 226 25.88 -22.50 -10.31
CA LEU A 226 25.84 -22.60 -11.77
C LEU A 226 26.94 -21.81 -12.45
N ILE A 227 27.42 -20.70 -11.87
CA ILE A 227 28.58 -19.96 -12.40
C ILE A 227 29.86 -20.75 -12.19
N ARG A 228 30.08 -21.25 -10.96
CA ARG A 228 31.29 -21.98 -10.58
C ARG A 228 31.46 -23.29 -11.34
N THR A 229 30.36 -23.92 -11.75
CA THR A 229 30.41 -25.16 -12.52
C THR A 229 30.48 -24.89 -14.02
N GLU A 230 31.56 -25.33 -14.67
CA GLU A 230 31.73 -25.27 -16.12
C GLU A 230 30.83 -26.30 -16.84
N LEU A 231 29.54 -26.02 -16.92
CA LEU A 231 28.59 -26.88 -17.60
C LEU A 231 28.58 -26.57 -19.11
N LYS A 232 29.04 -27.54 -19.90
CA LYS A 232 29.13 -27.41 -21.38
C LYS A 232 27.76 -27.43 -22.08
N GLU A 233 26.71 -27.94 -21.43
CA GLU A 233 25.38 -28.05 -22.05
C GLU A 233 24.67 -26.69 -22.10
N ASN A 234 24.12 -26.33 -23.27
CA ASN A 234 23.44 -25.05 -23.49
C ASN A 234 22.27 -24.80 -22.53
N MET A 235 21.55 -25.86 -22.15
CA MET A 235 20.47 -25.79 -21.18
C MET A 235 20.87 -25.07 -19.89
N PHE A 236 22.08 -25.34 -19.38
CA PHE A 236 22.56 -24.70 -18.15
C PHE A 236 22.91 -23.22 -18.35
N LYS A 237 23.22 -22.79 -19.57
CA LYS A 237 23.38 -21.37 -19.89
C LYS A 237 22.04 -20.64 -19.77
N TYR A 238 20.97 -21.20 -20.35
CA TYR A 238 19.63 -20.62 -20.22
C TYR A 238 19.13 -20.65 -18.78
N LEU A 239 19.39 -21.73 -18.05
CA LEU A 239 19.04 -21.83 -16.63
C LEU A 239 19.79 -20.78 -15.79
N ARG A 240 21.07 -20.53 -16.08
CA ARG A 240 21.86 -19.48 -15.42
C ARG A 240 21.28 -18.10 -15.68
N ILE A 241 20.92 -17.81 -16.93
CA ILE A 241 20.27 -16.54 -17.32
C ILE A 241 18.94 -16.39 -16.57
N GLN A 242 18.09 -17.42 -16.59
CA GLN A 242 16.81 -17.43 -15.90
C GLN A 242 16.97 -17.14 -14.40
N ILE A 243 17.80 -17.93 -13.70
CA ILE A 243 18.02 -17.78 -12.25
C ILE A 243 18.63 -16.42 -11.93
N GLY A 244 19.50 -15.88 -12.79
CA GLY A 244 20.06 -14.53 -12.63
C GLY A 244 19.00 -13.44 -12.65
N PHE A 245 18.02 -13.52 -13.57
CA PHE A 245 16.91 -12.58 -13.61
C PHE A 245 15.89 -12.83 -12.48
N GLU A 246 15.65 -14.07 -12.08
CA GLU A 246 14.84 -14.37 -10.88
C GLU A 246 15.48 -13.75 -9.63
N ALA A 247 16.82 -13.83 -9.49
CA ALA A 247 17.56 -13.19 -8.40
C ALA A 247 17.41 -11.67 -8.42
N LEU A 248 17.50 -11.05 -9.61
CA LEU A 248 17.31 -9.62 -9.78
C LEU A 248 15.88 -9.18 -9.41
N SER A 249 14.86 -9.97 -9.76
CA SER A 249 13.47 -9.73 -9.37
C SER A 249 13.23 -9.87 -7.86
N ILE A 250 13.89 -10.83 -7.18
CA ILE A 250 13.80 -10.89 -5.71
C ILE A 250 14.53 -9.71 -5.08
N LEU A 251 15.66 -9.28 -5.64
CA LEU A 251 16.40 -8.13 -5.12
C LEU A 251 15.56 -6.84 -5.18
N THR A 252 14.71 -6.67 -6.20
CA THR A 252 13.79 -5.51 -6.24
C THR A 252 12.74 -5.52 -5.14
N LEU A 253 12.42 -6.68 -4.55
CA LEU A 253 11.57 -6.75 -3.34
C LEU A 253 12.23 -6.06 -2.15
N ILE A 254 13.56 -6.08 -2.02
CA ILE A 254 14.27 -5.33 -0.97
C ILE A 254 13.89 -3.87 -1.07
N PHE A 255 14.03 -3.28 -2.26
CA PHE A 255 13.73 -1.88 -2.45
C PHE A 255 12.24 -1.58 -2.25
N ASN A 256 11.33 -2.48 -2.65
CA ASN A 256 9.91 -2.32 -2.37
C ASN A 256 9.60 -2.32 -0.87
N VAL A 257 10.25 -3.20 -0.10
CA VAL A 257 10.11 -3.27 1.36
C VAL A 257 10.78 -2.07 2.03
N SER A 258 12.00 -1.70 1.62
CA SER A 258 12.75 -0.58 2.18
C SER A 258 12.11 0.76 1.91
N ILE A 259 11.57 1.00 0.71
CA ILE A 259 10.79 2.22 0.42
C ILE A 259 9.54 2.26 1.29
N LYS A 260 8.91 1.10 1.52
CA LYS A 260 7.74 0.98 2.38
C LYS A 260 8.10 1.33 3.83
N PHE A 261 9.17 0.76 4.39
CA PHE A 261 9.61 1.11 5.76
C PHE A 261 10.17 2.54 5.90
N SER A 262 10.85 3.06 4.88
CA SER A 262 11.51 4.37 4.94
C SER A 262 10.54 5.54 4.82
N SER A 263 9.39 5.40 4.15
CA SER A 263 8.35 6.43 4.19
C SER A 263 7.82 6.65 5.60
N ASP A 264 7.87 5.61 6.41
CA ASP A 264 7.13 5.56 7.66
C ASP A 264 7.97 5.99 8.86
N ILE A 265 9.27 5.66 8.85
CA ILE A 265 10.20 6.01 9.94
C ILE A 265 10.56 7.50 9.92
N PHE A 266 10.57 8.14 8.75
CA PHE A 266 11.05 9.52 8.61
C PHE A 266 9.98 10.59 8.77
N ILE A 267 8.69 10.25 8.76
CA ILE A 267 7.62 11.26 8.74
C ILE A 267 7.07 11.58 10.12
N ASN A 268 6.96 10.64 11.07
CA ASN A 268 6.57 10.98 12.46
C ASN A 268 6.91 9.83 13.43
N SER A 269 7.86 10.04 14.33
CA SER A 269 8.20 9.07 15.40
C SER A 269 7.14 8.98 16.52
N PHE A 270 6.00 9.68 16.39
CA PHE A 270 4.97 9.76 17.43
C PHE A 270 3.53 9.51 16.94
N ASP A 271 3.29 9.32 15.65
CA ASP A 271 1.97 8.99 15.11
C ASP A 271 2.07 7.77 14.18
N TYR A 272 1.92 6.58 14.77
CA TYR A 272 1.65 5.35 14.03
C TYR A 272 0.17 5.34 13.64
N ASP A 273 -0.23 6.26 12.77
CA ASP A 273 -1.50 6.17 12.08
C ASP A 273 -1.45 4.97 11.12
N CYS A 274 -2.39 4.04 11.25
CA CYS A 274 -2.56 2.91 10.30
C CYS A 274 -2.92 3.39 8.87
N GLU A 275 -3.06 4.71 8.67
CA GLU A 275 -2.98 5.36 7.38
C GLU A 275 -1.49 5.49 6.97
N TYR A 276 -0.84 4.34 6.85
CA TYR A 276 0.34 4.21 6.01
C TYR A 276 -0.06 4.59 4.58
N ASP A 277 0.01 5.87 4.23
CA ASP A 277 0.03 6.28 2.83
C ASP A 277 1.37 5.81 2.27
N PHE A 278 1.38 4.62 1.66
CA PHE A 278 2.56 4.00 1.05
C PHE A 278 3.11 4.76 -0.16
N ARG A 279 2.54 5.93 -0.42
CA ARG A 279 3.14 7.01 -1.16
C ARG A 279 4.06 7.73 -0.19
N SER A 280 5.34 7.36 -0.17
CA SER A 280 6.38 8.23 0.39
C SER A 280 6.07 9.68 -0.03
N ASP A 281 5.74 10.59 0.90
CA ASP A 281 5.47 12.01 0.57
C ASP A 281 6.62 12.63 -0.22
N ASN A 282 7.81 12.06 -0.04
CA ASN A 282 8.93 12.34 -0.92
C ASN A 282 8.68 11.78 -2.33
N ARG A 283 8.23 12.68 -3.21
CA ARG A 283 8.03 12.50 -4.66
C ARG A 283 9.21 11.79 -5.36
N ILE A 284 10.45 11.96 -4.88
CA ILE A 284 11.63 11.31 -5.46
C ILE A 284 11.56 9.79 -5.29
N PHE A 285 11.22 9.29 -4.10
CA PHE A 285 11.08 7.84 -3.87
C PHE A 285 9.90 7.25 -4.65
N GLN A 286 8.81 8.00 -4.80
CA GLN A 286 7.70 7.55 -5.66
C GLN A 286 8.14 7.42 -7.11
N ILE A 287 8.82 8.44 -7.65
CA ILE A 287 9.36 8.41 -9.01
C ILE A 287 10.34 7.24 -9.17
N PHE A 288 11.25 7.04 -8.21
CA PHE A 288 12.20 5.94 -8.23
C PHE A 288 11.50 4.57 -8.20
N LYS A 289 10.51 4.39 -7.31
CA LYS A 289 9.72 3.15 -7.23
C LYS A 289 8.99 2.87 -8.53
N TYR A 290 8.21 3.83 -9.01
CA TYR A 290 7.36 3.61 -10.18
C TYR A 290 8.14 3.51 -11.49
N LYS A 291 9.25 4.25 -11.65
CA LYS A 291 10.02 4.25 -12.90
C LYS A 291 11.16 3.25 -12.92
N VAL A 292 11.87 3.07 -11.81
CA VAL A 292 13.09 2.25 -11.77
C VAL A 292 12.78 0.87 -11.23
N ILE A 293 12.18 0.76 -10.04
CA ILE A 293 11.96 -0.54 -9.40
C ILE A 293 10.95 -1.38 -10.18
N ASN A 294 9.82 -0.79 -10.57
CA ASN A 294 8.83 -1.51 -11.37
C ASN A 294 9.42 -1.93 -12.71
N PHE A 295 10.12 -1.03 -13.41
CA PHE A 295 10.81 -1.37 -14.66
C PHE A 295 11.75 -2.57 -14.46
N ILE A 296 12.67 -2.52 -13.50
CA ILE A 296 13.64 -3.60 -13.26
C ILE A 296 12.91 -4.91 -12.92
N THR A 297 11.84 -4.84 -12.14
CA THR A 297 11.05 -6.02 -11.74
C THR A 297 10.41 -6.69 -12.96
N TYR A 298 9.64 -5.94 -13.76
CA TYR A 298 8.95 -6.47 -14.94
C TYR A 298 9.94 -6.85 -16.05
N PHE A 299 11.01 -6.08 -16.24
CA PHE A 299 12.13 -6.41 -17.12
C PHE A 299 12.77 -7.76 -16.77
N SER A 300 13.05 -7.98 -15.48
CA SER A 300 13.64 -9.23 -14.99
C SER A 300 12.70 -10.40 -15.20
N ILE A 301 11.42 -10.22 -14.89
CA ILE A 301 10.37 -11.21 -15.13
C ILE A 301 10.29 -11.60 -16.61
N SER A 302 10.21 -10.61 -17.51
CA SER A 302 10.18 -10.80 -18.96
C SER A 302 11.38 -11.63 -19.45
N CYS A 303 12.58 -11.25 -19.01
CA CYS A 303 13.80 -11.91 -19.42
C CYS A 303 13.89 -13.35 -18.86
N GLY A 304 13.45 -13.58 -17.62
CA GLY A 304 13.37 -14.91 -17.02
C GLY A 304 12.41 -15.84 -17.77
N LEU A 305 11.23 -15.34 -18.16
CA LEU A 305 10.25 -16.10 -18.95
C LEU A 305 10.78 -16.47 -20.34
N LEU A 306 11.41 -15.52 -21.04
CA LEU A 306 12.04 -15.75 -22.34
C LEU A 306 13.19 -16.77 -22.25
N ALA A 307 14.02 -16.68 -21.22
CA ALA A 307 15.09 -17.64 -20.97
C ALA A 307 14.52 -19.05 -20.74
N ASN A 308 13.43 -19.18 -19.99
CA ASN A 308 12.75 -20.45 -19.78
C ASN A 308 12.14 -21.02 -21.07
N LEU A 309 11.49 -20.20 -21.90
CA LEU A 309 10.99 -20.62 -23.21
C LEU A 309 12.11 -21.18 -24.09
N LEU A 310 13.25 -20.49 -24.15
CA LEU A 310 14.41 -20.92 -24.93
C LEU A 310 15.02 -22.21 -24.38
N MET A 311 15.08 -22.37 -23.06
CA MET A 311 15.48 -23.62 -22.42
C MET A 311 14.58 -24.79 -22.83
N VAL A 312 13.26 -24.58 -22.82
CA VAL A 312 12.25 -25.58 -23.24
C VAL A 312 12.40 -25.93 -24.72
N LEU A 313 12.61 -24.92 -25.57
CA LEU A 313 12.81 -25.11 -27.01
C LEU A 313 14.10 -25.89 -27.30
N ASP A 314 15.23 -25.54 -26.67
CA ASP A 314 16.51 -26.25 -26.84
C ASP A 314 16.38 -27.72 -26.41
N ARG A 315 15.70 -27.99 -25.28
CA ARG A 315 15.37 -29.35 -24.84
C ARG A 315 14.57 -30.12 -25.89
N PHE A 316 13.51 -29.52 -26.41
CA PHE A 316 12.66 -30.15 -27.41
C PHE A 316 13.44 -30.48 -28.68
N LEU A 317 14.26 -29.54 -29.17
CA LEU A 317 15.10 -29.74 -30.36
C LEU A 317 16.15 -30.83 -30.15
N MET A 318 16.81 -30.84 -28.98
CA MET A 318 17.83 -31.84 -28.64
C MET A 318 17.24 -33.25 -28.58
N ILE A 319 16.07 -33.41 -27.94
CA ILE A 319 15.45 -34.72 -27.72
C ILE A 319 14.79 -35.27 -28.99
N THR A 320 14.09 -34.43 -29.75
CA THR A 320 13.41 -34.90 -30.96
C THR A 320 14.38 -35.24 -32.07
N ASN A 321 15.62 -34.71 -32.04
CA ASN A 321 16.68 -34.91 -33.03
C ASN A 321 16.17 -34.83 -34.48
N ASN A 322 15.18 -33.96 -34.70
CA ASN A 322 14.45 -33.95 -35.94
C ASN A 322 15.34 -33.35 -37.03
N LYS A 323 15.75 -34.16 -38.02
CA LYS A 323 16.64 -33.72 -39.12
C LYS A 323 16.10 -32.49 -39.86
N LYS A 324 14.77 -32.30 -39.92
CA LYS A 324 14.14 -31.11 -40.53
C LYS A 324 14.45 -29.81 -39.76
N LEU A 325 14.72 -29.92 -38.47
CA LEU A 325 15.08 -28.79 -37.60
C LEU A 325 16.59 -28.56 -37.51
N LYS A 326 17.43 -29.19 -38.37
CA LYS A 326 18.86 -28.87 -38.48
C LYS A 326 19.15 -27.40 -38.81
N SER A 327 18.20 -26.67 -39.39
CA SER A 327 18.28 -25.21 -39.49
C SER A 327 18.51 -24.55 -38.12
N PHE A 328 17.83 -25.01 -37.07
CA PHE A 328 18.02 -24.54 -35.70
C PHE A 328 19.38 -24.94 -35.10
N SER A 329 20.07 -25.97 -35.60
CA SER A 329 21.44 -26.23 -35.12
C SER A 329 22.43 -25.15 -35.56
N LYS A 330 22.10 -24.34 -36.58
CA LYS A 330 22.85 -23.10 -36.89
C LYS A 330 22.62 -22.02 -35.82
N ILE A 331 21.42 -21.96 -35.22
CA ILE A 331 21.12 -21.09 -34.07
C ILE A 331 21.96 -21.48 -32.84
N LYS A 332 22.43 -22.72 -32.75
CA LYS A 332 23.38 -23.13 -31.71
C LYS A 332 24.70 -22.33 -31.73
N LYS A 333 25.12 -21.82 -32.90
CA LYS A 333 26.27 -20.88 -33.02
C LYS A 333 25.91 -19.45 -32.58
N ILE A 334 24.62 -19.11 -32.58
CA ILE A 334 24.06 -17.81 -32.16
C ILE A 334 23.89 -17.75 -30.62
N ASN A 335 24.25 -18.80 -29.88
CA ASN A 335 24.12 -18.81 -28.42
C ASN A 335 24.77 -17.63 -27.68
N THR A 336 25.80 -17.01 -28.27
CA THR A 336 26.41 -15.78 -27.76
C THR A 336 25.49 -14.55 -27.91
N LEU A 337 24.63 -14.52 -28.93
CA LEU A 337 23.67 -13.45 -29.19
C LEU A 337 22.33 -13.65 -28.47
N VAL A 338 22.04 -14.84 -27.94
CA VAL A 338 20.76 -15.13 -27.27
C VAL A 338 20.54 -14.23 -26.05
N LEU A 339 21.56 -14.04 -25.21
CA LEU A 339 21.45 -13.16 -24.04
C LEU A 339 21.16 -11.69 -24.43
N PRO A 340 21.93 -11.07 -25.35
CA PRO A 340 21.59 -9.75 -25.89
C PRO A 340 20.16 -9.66 -26.44
N MET A 341 19.69 -10.68 -27.18
CA MET A 341 18.31 -10.69 -27.70
C MET A 341 17.26 -10.72 -26.59
N ILE A 342 17.46 -11.55 -25.55
CA ILE A 342 16.57 -11.60 -24.38
C ILE A 342 16.51 -10.22 -23.71
N ILE A 343 17.67 -9.58 -23.51
CA ILE A 343 17.78 -8.26 -22.88
C ILE A 343 17.07 -7.20 -23.72
N ILE A 344 17.33 -7.15 -25.03
CA ILE A 344 16.71 -6.18 -25.94
C ILE A 344 15.18 -6.37 -25.95
N PHE A 345 14.71 -7.60 -26.04
CA PHE A 345 13.27 -7.88 -26.06
C PHE A 345 12.60 -7.53 -24.73
N GLY A 346 13.23 -7.91 -23.60
CA GLY A 346 12.77 -7.53 -22.27
C GLY A 346 12.73 -6.02 -22.09
N PHE A 347 13.72 -5.30 -22.61
CA PHE A 347 13.74 -3.84 -22.57
C PHE A 347 12.59 -3.24 -23.38
N ILE A 348 12.40 -3.67 -24.63
CA ILE A 348 11.34 -3.18 -25.52
C ILE A 348 9.95 -3.37 -24.90
N LEU A 349 9.68 -4.55 -24.33
CA LEU A 349 8.39 -4.81 -23.68
C LEU A 349 8.11 -3.86 -22.52
N ASN A 350 9.14 -3.55 -21.73
CA ASN A 350 8.99 -2.83 -20.45
C ASN A 350 9.38 -1.35 -20.53
N PHE A 351 9.81 -0.85 -21.69
CA PHE A 351 10.30 0.52 -21.85
C PHE A 351 9.27 1.57 -21.40
N HIS A 352 7.99 1.26 -21.63
CA HIS A 352 6.87 2.09 -21.22
C HIS A 352 6.78 2.32 -19.69
N GLN A 353 7.45 1.52 -18.85
CA GLN A 353 7.50 1.76 -17.40
C GLN A 353 8.41 2.96 -17.04
N ILE A 354 9.41 3.28 -17.87
CA ILE A 354 10.39 4.35 -17.61
C ILE A 354 9.89 5.70 -18.14
N GLU A 355 9.34 5.71 -19.35
CA GLU A 355 9.32 6.91 -20.19
C GLU A 355 8.26 7.95 -19.80
N PHE A 356 7.32 7.61 -18.93
CA PHE A 356 6.22 8.51 -18.69
C PHE A 356 6.48 9.53 -17.58
N SER A 357 6.98 10.68 -18.00
CA SER A 357 7.20 11.87 -17.18
C SER A 357 6.06 12.90 -17.34
N GLU A 358 5.99 13.80 -16.37
CA GLU A 358 4.89 14.68 -15.98
C GLU A 358 4.45 15.74 -17.02
N SER A 359 4.99 15.72 -18.24
CA SER A 359 4.71 16.74 -19.27
C SER A 359 3.36 16.60 -19.97
N PHE A 360 2.60 15.52 -19.72
CA PHE A 360 1.31 15.26 -20.37
C PHE A 360 0.07 15.63 -19.53
N GLN A 361 0.16 16.65 -18.67
CA GLN A 361 -1.00 17.13 -17.89
C GLN A 361 -2.23 17.49 -18.74
N ASN A 362 -2.04 17.87 -20.01
CA ASN A 362 -3.15 18.23 -20.90
C ASN A 362 -3.78 17.03 -21.67
N LYS A 363 -3.25 15.80 -21.54
CA LYS A 363 -3.80 14.58 -22.18
C LYS A 363 -3.82 13.37 -21.24
N ILE A 364 -4.09 13.60 -19.96
CA ILE A 364 -4.06 12.56 -18.91
C ILE A 364 -4.92 11.34 -19.28
N LYS A 365 -6.06 11.54 -19.95
CA LYS A 365 -7.01 10.48 -20.33
C LYS A 365 -6.47 9.53 -21.41
N ASP A 366 -6.03 10.07 -22.55
CA ASP A 366 -5.44 9.27 -23.64
C ASP A 366 -4.20 8.51 -23.16
N TYR A 367 -3.43 9.20 -22.32
CA TYR A 367 -2.22 8.68 -21.71
C TYR A 367 -2.49 7.48 -20.79
N PHE A 368 -3.45 7.60 -19.88
CA PHE A 368 -3.79 6.51 -18.95
C PHE A 368 -4.33 5.30 -19.71
N THR A 369 -5.14 5.55 -20.74
CA THR A 369 -5.66 4.50 -21.63
C THR A 369 -4.54 3.76 -22.36
N LEU A 370 -3.56 4.48 -22.93
CA LEU A 370 -2.41 3.86 -23.58
C LEU A 370 -1.61 3.01 -22.60
N ARG A 371 -1.35 3.52 -21.40
CA ARG A 371 -0.61 2.81 -20.36
C ARG A 371 -1.31 1.51 -19.95
N LEU A 372 -2.63 1.53 -19.74
CA LEU A 372 -3.40 0.32 -19.46
C LEU A 372 -3.35 -0.70 -20.60
N ARG A 373 -3.42 -0.24 -21.86
CA ARG A 373 -3.28 -1.12 -23.04
C ARG A 373 -1.88 -1.75 -23.12
N LEU A 374 -0.84 -1.02 -22.74
CA LEU A 374 0.53 -1.56 -22.70
C LEU A 374 0.70 -2.61 -21.60
N TYR A 375 0.17 -2.38 -20.39
CA TYR A 375 0.13 -3.41 -19.33
C TYR A 375 -0.63 -4.66 -19.80
N PHE A 376 -1.77 -4.49 -20.46
CA PHE A 376 -2.52 -5.61 -21.02
C PHE A 376 -1.71 -6.42 -22.01
N PHE A 377 -1.02 -5.73 -22.91
CA PHE A 377 -0.19 -6.36 -23.94
C PHE A 377 0.97 -7.13 -23.29
N GLU A 378 1.60 -6.55 -22.27
CA GLU A 378 2.66 -7.16 -21.48
C GLU A 378 2.17 -8.45 -20.79
N ASP A 379 1.04 -8.40 -20.08
CA ASP A 379 0.48 -9.57 -19.40
C ASP A 379 -0.01 -10.64 -20.38
N SER A 380 -0.61 -10.22 -21.50
CA SER A 380 -0.99 -11.12 -22.59
C SER A 380 0.22 -11.86 -23.15
N PHE A 381 1.34 -11.14 -23.30
CA PHE A 381 2.60 -11.73 -23.73
C PHE A 381 3.12 -12.75 -22.72
N TYR A 382 3.07 -12.47 -21.41
CA TYR A 382 3.46 -13.41 -20.36
C TYR A 382 2.65 -14.70 -20.38
N VAL A 383 1.33 -14.59 -20.47
CA VAL A 383 0.43 -15.74 -20.56
C VAL A 383 0.71 -16.54 -21.84
N LEU A 384 0.87 -15.87 -22.98
CA LEU A 384 1.17 -16.51 -24.26
C LEU A 384 2.49 -17.28 -24.21
N VAL A 385 3.57 -16.68 -23.71
CA VAL A 385 4.88 -17.35 -23.55
C VAL A 385 4.77 -18.55 -22.61
N GLY A 386 4.02 -18.43 -21.52
CA GLY A 386 3.74 -19.53 -20.60
C GLY A 386 3.00 -20.70 -21.29
N LEU A 387 1.93 -20.39 -22.04
CA LEU A 387 1.14 -21.39 -22.77
C LEU A 387 1.95 -22.06 -23.89
N VAL A 388 2.76 -21.31 -24.64
CA VAL A 388 3.64 -21.86 -25.68
C VAL A 388 4.66 -22.80 -25.05
N SER A 389 5.27 -22.40 -23.92
CA SER A 389 6.21 -23.24 -23.17
C SER A 389 5.55 -24.53 -22.70
N LEU A 390 4.33 -24.45 -22.14
CA LEU A 390 3.55 -25.61 -21.73
C LEU A 390 3.23 -26.53 -22.93
N CYS A 391 2.78 -25.98 -24.06
CA CYS A 391 2.48 -26.75 -25.26
C CYS A 391 3.69 -27.50 -25.80
N ILE A 392 4.87 -26.86 -25.86
CA ILE A 392 6.11 -27.50 -26.29
C ILE A 392 6.47 -28.64 -25.35
N ASN A 393 6.32 -28.42 -24.05
CA ASN A 393 6.61 -29.42 -23.02
C ASN A 393 5.65 -30.61 -23.03
N ILE A 394 4.35 -30.40 -23.25
CA ILE A 394 3.37 -31.48 -23.44
C ILE A 394 3.73 -32.28 -24.69
N LYS A 395 4.07 -31.62 -25.81
CA LYS A 395 4.53 -32.30 -27.02
C LYS A 395 5.81 -33.11 -26.79
N LEU A 396 6.76 -32.57 -26.03
CA LEU A 396 7.98 -33.25 -25.63
C LEU A 396 7.67 -34.51 -24.81
N LEU A 397 6.75 -34.39 -23.86
CA LEU A 397 6.31 -35.50 -23.01
C LEU A 397 5.68 -36.62 -23.84
N ILE A 398 4.75 -36.28 -24.73
CA ILE A 398 4.11 -37.24 -25.64
C ILE A 398 5.16 -37.92 -26.53
N PHE A 399 6.13 -37.16 -27.04
CA PHE A 399 7.21 -37.70 -27.85
C PHE A 399 8.08 -38.68 -27.05
N LEU A 400 8.51 -38.29 -25.84
CA LEU A 400 9.30 -39.12 -24.95
C LEU A 400 8.55 -40.40 -24.56
N TYR A 401 7.26 -40.30 -24.25
CA TYR A 401 6.41 -41.46 -23.94
C TYR A 401 6.33 -42.44 -25.11
N LYS A 402 6.07 -41.94 -26.33
CA LYS A 402 6.02 -42.78 -27.55
C LYS A 402 7.38 -43.42 -27.86
N ALA A 403 8.46 -42.65 -27.76
CA ALA A 403 9.82 -43.14 -27.99
C ALA A 403 10.19 -44.23 -26.97
N ASN A 404 9.82 -44.01 -25.71
CA ASN A 404 10.07 -44.96 -24.65
C ASN A 404 9.25 -46.24 -24.82
N SER A 405 7.95 -46.14 -25.12
CA SER A 405 7.09 -47.30 -25.41
C SER A 405 7.69 -48.19 -26.51
N LYS A 406 8.16 -47.58 -27.62
CA LYS A 406 8.85 -48.32 -28.70
C LYS A 406 10.15 -49.00 -28.23
N LYS A 407 11.01 -48.27 -27.51
CA LYS A 407 12.27 -48.81 -26.98
C LYS A 407 12.04 -49.94 -25.96
N SER A 408 10.96 -49.82 -25.20
CA SER A 408 10.55 -50.78 -24.18
C SER A 408 10.17 -52.14 -24.77
N ASN A 409 9.71 -52.17 -26.02
CA ASN A 409 9.43 -53.41 -26.75
C ASN A 409 10.70 -54.07 -27.32
N MET A 410 11.81 -53.32 -27.44
CA MET A 410 13.07 -53.81 -28.02
C MET A 410 14.09 -54.29 -26.98
N ILE A 411 14.01 -53.83 -25.72
CA ILE A 411 15.00 -54.16 -24.68
C ILE A 411 14.48 -55.29 -23.79
N SER A 412 15.11 -56.47 -23.88
CA SER A 412 14.81 -57.64 -23.04
C SER A 412 15.30 -57.49 -21.58
N ASN A 413 16.23 -56.57 -21.31
CA ASN A 413 16.84 -56.41 -19.99
C ASN A 413 16.02 -55.48 -19.07
N ARG A 414 15.26 -56.08 -18.15
CA ARG A 414 14.26 -55.42 -17.28
C ARG A 414 14.84 -54.33 -16.36
N ARG A 415 16.10 -54.46 -15.91
CA ARG A 415 16.73 -53.52 -14.96
C ARG A 415 17.08 -52.17 -15.59
N ASN A 416 17.69 -52.18 -16.77
CA ASN A 416 18.03 -50.95 -17.52
C ASN A 416 16.77 -50.19 -18.00
N ARG A 417 15.67 -50.93 -18.23
CA ARG A 417 14.36 -50.35 -18.58
C ARG A 417 13.78 -49.51 -17.44
N ASN A 418 13.87 -49.98 -16.20
CA ASN A 418 13.32 -49.26 -15.06
C ASN A 418 14.06 -47.94 -14.78
N GLU A 419 15.40 -47.93 -14.83
CA GLU A 419 16.18 -46.72 -14.56
C GLU A 419 16.00 -45.63 -15.64
N SER A 420 15.93 -46.05 -16.92
CA SER A 420 15.65 -45.13 -18.03
C SER A 420 14.25 -44.54 -17.95
N ASN A 421 13.25 -45.34 -17.57
CA ASN A 421 11.87 -44.88 -17.39
C ASN A 421 11.76 -43.88 -16.26
N GLU A 422 12.42 -44.14 -15.12
CA GLU A 422 12.37 -43.28 -13.95
C GLU A 422 12.97 -41.89 -14.24
N LYS A 423 14.12 -41.81 -14.92
CA LYS A 423 14.73 -40.53 -15.32
C LYS A 423 13.80 -39.71 -16.24
N LEU A 424 13.12 -40.39 -17.16
CA LEU A 424 12.21 -39.77 -18.11
C LEU A 424 10.94 -39.26 -17.41
N VAL A 425 10.36 -40.03 -16.50
CA VAL A 425 9.22 -39.62 -15.67
C VAL A 425 9.58 -38.45 -14.75
N LYS A 426 10.75 -38.47 -14.09
CA LYS A 426 11.23 -37.34 -13.27
C LYS A 426 11.40 -36.07 -14.09
N THR A 427 11.96 -36.17 -15.28
CA THR A 427 12.12 -35.03 -16.20
C THR A 427 10.77 -34.48 -16.67
N ALA A 428 9.82 -35.38 -16.96
CA ALA A 428 8.45 -35.02 -17.32
C ALA A 428 7.74 -34.25 -16.20
N ILE A 429 7.80 -34.78 -14.97
CA ILE A 429 7.18 -34.16 -13.80
C ILE A 429 7.78 -32.78 -13.53
N LEU A 430 9.11 -32.67 -13.52
CA LEU A 430 9.83 -31.39 -13.40
C LEU A 430 9.27 -30.33 -14.35
N VAL A 431 9.13 -30.73 -15.62
CA VAL A 431 8.68 -29.85 -16.71
C VAL A 431 7.22 -29.42 -16.54
N VAL A 432 6.32 -30.36 -16.23
CA VAL A 432 4.90 -30.08 -16.03
C VAL A 432 4.71 -29.18 -14.81
N LEU A 433 5.40 -29.46 -13.70
CA LEU A 433 5.32 -28.65 -12.50
C LEU A 433 5.80 -27.22 -12.74
N ASN A 434 6.95 -27.02 -13.39
CA ASN A 434 7.47 -25.68 -13.68
C ASN A 434 6.53 -24.88 -14.60
N CYS A 435 5.96 -25.50 -15.63
CA CYS A 435 5.00 -24.80 -16.49
C CYS A 435 3.68 -24.51 -15.79
N SER A 436 3.17 -25.46 -15.01
CA SER A 436 1.94 -25.26 -14.23
C SER A 436 2.11 -24.10 -13.26
N LEU A 437 3.25 -24.07 -12.56
CA LEU A 437 3.59 -23.02 -11.61
C LEU A 437 3.60 -21.63 -12.28
N ILE A 438 4.29 -21.50 -13.42
CA ILE A 438 4.33 -20.25 -14.19
C ILE A 438 2.93 -19.81 -14.63
N ILE A 439 2.10 -20.73 -15.11
CA ILE A 439 0.75 -20.41 -15.56
C ILE A 439 -0.13 -19.98 -14.37
N THR A 440 -0.09 -20.73 -13.27
CA THR A 440 -0.90 -20.46 -12.08
C THR A 440 -0.56 -19.13 -11.41
N THR A 441 0.69 -18.67 -11.50
CA THR A 441 1.09 -17.38 -10.92
C THR A 441 0.83 -16.19 -11.85
N ARG A 442 0.66 -16.42 -13.16
CA ARG A 442 0.48 -15.33 -14.16
C ARG A 442 -0.94 -15.11 -14.64
N ILE A 443 -1.78 -16.15 -14.65
CA ILE A 443 -3.20 -16.00 -14.99
C ILE A 443 -3.89 -14.95 -14.10
N PRO A 444 -3.67 -14.92 -12.77
CA PRO A 444 -4.32 -13.93 -11.93
C PRO A 444 -3.95 -12.49 -12.25
N ASP A 445 -2.68 -12.20 -12.55
CA ASP A 445 -2.22 -10.87 -12.99
C ASP A 445 -2.92 -10.45 -14.29
N PHE A 446 -2.98 -11.35 -15.26
CA PHE A 446 -3.69 -11.09 -16.51
C PHE A 446 -5.18 -10.78 -16.28
N ILE A 447 -5.85 -11.55 -15.41
CA ILE A 447 -7.26 -11.31 -15.06
C ILE A 447 -7.43 -9.95 -14.38
N LEU A 448 -6.52 -9.57 -13.47
CA LEU A 448 -6.55 -8.26 -12.81
C LEU A 448 -6.36 -7.12 -13.81
N SER A 449 -5.36 -7.20 -14.68
CA SER A 449 -5.11 -6.18 -15.69
C SER A 449 -6.27 -6.04 -16.66
N TYR A 450 -6.87 -7.16 -17.09
CA TYR A 450 -8.10 -7.17 -17.87
C TYR A 450 -9.26 -6.48 -17.13
N ARG A 451 -9.47 -6.80 -15.85
CA ARG A 451 -10.49 -6.14 -15.02
C ARG A 451 -10.21 -4.64 -14.86
N ARG A 452 -8.95 -4.22 -14.72
CA ARG A 452 -8.56 -2.81 -14.61
C ARG A 452 -8.93 -2.03 -15.85
N ILE A 453 -8.66 -2.60 -17.02
CA ILE A 453 -9.03 -1.99 -18.32
C ILE A 453 -10.53 -1.92 -18.45
N ASN A 454 -11.24 -3.02 -18.19
CA ASN A 454 -12.70 -3.04 -18.32
C ASN A 454 -13.36 -2.05 -17.38
N MET A 455 -12.90 -1.94 -16.13
CA MET A 455 -13.40 -0.92 -15.22
C MET A 455 -13.12 0.48 -15.74
N PHE A 456 -11.91 0.75 -16.23
CA PHE A 456 -11.59 2.06 -16.78
C PHE A 456 -12.41 2.41 -18.02
N VAL A 457 -12.65 1.44 -18.92
CA VAL A 457 -13.48 1.63 -20.12
C VAL A 457 -14.95 1.82 -19.76
N LEU A 458 -15.48 1.10 -18.76
CA LEU A 458 -16.86 1.23 -18.31
C LEU A 458 -17.10 2.53 -17.51
N LEU A 459 -16.10 3.00 -16.76
CA LEU A 459 -16.16 4.25 -16.00
C LEU A 459 -16.04 5.49 -16.88
N ASP A 460 -15.56 5.36 -18.12
CA ASP A 460 -15.38 6.49 -19.03
C ASP A 460 -16.71 7.11 -19.51
N ASP A 461 -17.82 6.38 -19.35
CA ASP A 461 -19.19 6.83 -19.64
C ASP A 461 -19.89 7.45 -18.42
N SER A 462 -19.34 7.31 -17.21
CA SER A 462 -19.88 7.89 -15.98
C SER A 462 -18.84 8.76 -15.29
N VAL A 463 -18.98 10.08 -15.41
CA VAL A 463 -18.20 11.07 -14.65
C VAL A 463 -18.48 10.92 -13.16
N LEU A 464 -17.88 9.94 -12.48
CA LEU A 464 -17.99 9.76 -11.03
C LEU A 464 -16.76 9.06 -10.48
N SER A 465 -16.27 9.64 -9.39
CA SER A 465 -15.18 9.19 -8.52
C SER A 465 -15.06 7.67 -8.48
N ILE A 466 -13.92 7.16 -8.98
CA ILE A 466 -13.47 5.81 -8.65
C ILE A 466 -13.51 5.71 -7.12
N ASP A 467 -14.30 4.78 -6.60
CA ASP A 467 -14.30 4.47 -5.16
C ASP A 467 -12.86 4.19 -4.75
N ASP A 468 -12.27 5.07 -3.93
CA ASP A 468 -10.87 4.98 -3.51
C ASP A 468 -10.56 3.60 -2.90
N ASN A 469 -11.57 2.96 -2.28
CA ASN A 469 -11.46 1.62 -1.72
C ASN A 469 -11.20 0.56 -2.81
N LEU A 470 -11.76 0.74 -4.00
CA LEU A 470 -11.57 -0.17 -5.13
C LEU A 470 -10.16 -0.07 -5.70
N GLY A 471 -9.65 1.16 -5.80
CA GLY A 471 -8.26 1.43 -6.19
C GLY A 471 -7.26 0.80 -5.22
N GLU A 472 -7.46 0.98 -3.92
CA GLU A 472 -6.59 0.40 -2.88
C GLU A 472 -6.64 -1.14 -2.89
N SER A 473 -7.84 -1.71 -3.05
CA SER A 473 -8.02 -3.16 -3.13
C SER A 473 -7.29 -3.77 -4.33
N MET A 474 -7.37 -3.13 -5.50
CA MET A 474 -6.64 -3.58 -6.69
C MET A 474 -5.13 -3.52 -6.51
N ASP A 475 -4.60 -2.43 -5.97
CA ASP A 475 -3.17 -2.29 -5.73
C ASP A 475 -2.65 -3.30 -4.68
N SER A 476 -3.45 -3.62 -3.66
CA SER A 476 -3.15 -4.72 -2.74
C SER A 476 -3.11 -6.07 -3.44
N MET A 477 -4.08 -6.36 -4.32
CA MET A 477 -4.09 -7.61 -5.09
C MET A 477 -2.84 -7.75 -5.97
N PHE A 478 -2.41 -6.69 -6.66
CA PHE A 478 -1.14 -6.69 -7.43
C PHE A 478 0.07 -7.00 -6.54
N ARG A 479 0.11 -6.46 -5.32
CA ARG A 479 1.19 -6.77 -4.37
C ARG A 479 1.19 -8.25 -3.95
N ILE A 480 0.01 -8.80 -3.66
CA ILE A 480 -0.13 -10.23 -3.34
C ILE A 480 0.35 -11.09 -4.51
N PHE A 481 0.02 -10.74 -5.75
CA PHE A 481 0.50 -11.50 -6.90
C PHE A 481 1.99 -11.35 -7.13
N LEU A 482 2.57 -10.18 -6.91
CA LEU A 482 4.03 -10.02 -6.92
C LEU A 482 4.70 -10.92 -5.88
N ILE A 483 4.14 -11.04 -4.68
CA ILE A 483 4.60 -11.99 -3.66
C ILE A 483 4.50 -13.43 -4.18
N LEU A 484 3.37 -13.82 -4.76
CA LEU A 484 3.14 -15.17 -5.31
C LEU A 484 4.11 -15.50 -6.46
N ILE A 485 4.40 -14.55 -7.34
CA ILE A 485 5.40 -14.68 -8.40
C ILE A 485 6.78 -14.96 -7.82
N ASN A 486 7.22 -14.16 -6.84
CA ASN A 486 8.55 -14.37 -6.25
C ASN A 486 8.60 -15.66 -5.42
N PHE A 487 7.51 -16.03 -4.75
CA PHE A 487 7.37 -17.34 -4.11
C PHE A 487 7.47 -18.50 -5.12
N SER A 488 6.95 -18.30 -6.35
CA SER A 488 7.09 -19.29 -7.42
C SER A 488 8.55 -19.53 -7.82
N PHE A 489 9.43 -18.54 -7.71
CA PHE A 489 10.87 -18.75 -7.95
C PHE A 489 11.50 -19.66 -6.88
N ILE A 490 11.07 -19.52 -5.63
CA ILE A 490 11.48 -20.41 -4.53
C ILE A 490 11.01 -21.85 -4.81
N LEU A 491 9.74 -22.02 -5.22
CA LEU A 491 9.22 -23.33 -5.59
C LEU A 491 9.95 -23.93 -6.81
N ASN A 492 10.26 -23.12 -7.83
CA ASN A 492 11.06 -23.52 -8.98
C ASN A 492 12.46 -24.01 -8.56
N PHE A 493 13.09 -23.36 -7.58
CA PHE A 493 14.34 -23.86 -6.99
C PHE A 493 14.16 -25.25 -6.40
N PHE A 494 13.15 -25.47 -5.54
CA PHE A 494 12.92 -26.78 -4.92
C PHE A 494 12.58 -27.88 -5.94
N ILE A 495 11.79 -27.55 -6.97
CA ILE A 495 11.46 -28.45 -8.06
C ILE A 495 12.74 -28.86 -8.82
N ASN A 496 13.60 -27.89 -9.16
CA ASN A 496 14.90 -28.19 -9.79
C ASN A 496 15.82 -28.99 -8.85
N PHE A 497 15.91 -28.64 -7.57
CA PHE A 497 16.72 -29.35 -6.57
C PHE A 497 16.29 -30.81 -6.42
N TYR A 498 14.99 -31.07 -6.38
CA TYR A 498 14.47 -32.43 -6.17
C TYR A 498 14.59 -33.31 -7.42
N PHE A 499 14.25 -32.79 -8.60
CA PHE A 499 14.15 -33.60 -9.82
C PHE A 499 15.42 -33.58 -10.70
N ASN A 500 16.31 -32.60 -10.53
CA ASN A 500 17.57 -32.52 -11.29
C ASN A 500 18.76 -32.96 -10.44
N ASN A 501 19.09 -34.26 -10.51
CA ASN A 501 20.22 -34.84 -9.76
C ASN A 501 21.55 -34.10 -10.01
N LYS A 502 21.82 -33.62 -11.24
CA LYS A 502 23.04 -32.86 -11.51
C LYS A 502 23.04 -31.55 -10.72
N PHE A 503 21.94 -30.81 -10.76
CA PHE A 503 21.79 -29.57 -10.01
C PHE A 503 21.89 -29.81 -8.49
N LYS A 504 21.27 -30.87 -7.97
CA LYS A 504 21.38 -31.30 -6.57
C LYS A 504 22.84 -31.55 -6.15
N ILE A 505 23.59 -32.33 -6.94
CA ILE A 505 24.99 -32.64 -6.65
C ILE A 505 25.83 -31.35 -6.65
N ILE A 506 25.62 -30.48 -7.63
CA ILE A 506 26.32 -29.19 -7.74
C ILE A 506 26.02 -28.32 -6.52
N PHE A 507 24.75 -28.18 -6.15
CA PHE A 507 24.33 -27.40 -4.99
C PHE A 507 24.90 -27.97 -3.68
N CYS A 508 24.79 -29.28 -3.44
CA CYS A 508 25.34 -29.92 -2.24
C CYS A 508 26.87 -29.84 -2.18
N SER A 509 27.57 -29.80 -3.33
CA SER A 509 29.04 -29.68 -3.36
C SER A 509 29.56 -28.36 -2.80
N LEU A 510 28.77 -27.28 -2.87
CA LEU A 510 29.12 -25.99 -2.28
C LEU A 510 29.25 -26.08 -0.76
N PHE A 511 28.33 -26.78 -0.09
CA PHE A 511 28.35 -26.94 1.36
C PHE A 511 29.42 -27.93 1.83
N ARG A 512 29.77 -28.92 0.99
CA ARG A 512 30.79 -29.92 1.32
C ARG A 512 32.22 -29.39 1.17
N ASN A 513 32.47 -28.47 0.24
CA ASN A 513 33.81 -27.92 0.04
C ASN A 513 34.17 -26.86 1.08
N GLY A 514 33.20 -26.10 1.59
CA GLY A 514 33.42 -25.17 2.69
C GLY A 514 33.95 -25.85 3.97
N SER A 515 33.60 -27.12 4.21
CA SER A 515 34.13 -27.88 5.36
C SER A 515 35.52 -28.49 5.14
N LYS A 516 35.99 -28.58 3.87
CA LYS A 516 37.32 -29.12 3.57
C LYS A 516 38.40 -28.04 3.57
N GLU A 517 38.10 -26.89 2.97
CA GLU A 517 39.02 -25.74 2.99
C GLU A 517 39.27 -25.27 4.44
N SER A 518 38.26 -25.27 5.32
CA SER A 518 38.47 -24.93 6.74
C SER A 518 39.33 -25.94 7.51
N SER A 519 39.35 -27.21 7.10
CA SER A 519 40.15 -28.25 7.75
C SER A 519 41.61 -28.27 7.26
N GLU A 520 41.85 -27.90 6.00
CA GLU A 520 43.23 -27.80 5.47
C GLU A 520 43.94 -26.55 6.01
N ASP A 521 43.22 -25.43 6.19
CA ASP A 521 43.76 -24.23 6.85
C ASP A 521 44.04 -24.43 8.35
N GLN A 522 43.22 -25.23 9.05
CA GLN A 522 43.50 -25.59 10.46
C GLN A 522 44.68 -26.56 10.60
N ILE A 523 44.90 -27.46 9.63
CA ILE A 523 46.05 -28.38 9.64
C ILE A 523 47.36 -27.67 9.26
N GLN A 524 47.31 -26.61 8.46
CA GLN A 524 48.49 -25.77 8.20
C GLN A 524 48.85 -24.87 9.39
N ASN A 525 47.87 -24.32 10.11
CA ASN A 525 48.13 -23.53 11.32
C ASN A 525 48.51 -24.36 12.56
N SER A 526 48.25 -25.68 12.58
CA SER A 526 48.76 -26.58 13.63
C SER A 526 50.15 -27.17 13.33
N ARG A 527 50.76 -26.81 12.19
CA ARG A 527 52.11 -27.21 11.78
C ARG A 527 53.13 -26.06 11.80
N GLN A 528 52.69 -24.88 12.22
CA GLN A 528 53.52 -23.78 12.73
C GLN A 528 53.43 -23.79 14.24
#